data_AF-A0A0G3GZA1-F1
#
_entry.id   AF-A0A0G3GZA1-F1
#
_cell.length_a   1.000
_cell.length_b   1.000
_cell.length_c   1.000
_cell.angle_alpha   90.00
_cell.angle_beta   90.00
_cell.angle_gamma   90.00
#
_symmetry.space_group_name_H-M   'P 1'
#
loop_
_entity.id
_entity.type
_entity.pdbx_description
1 polymer ?
#
loop_
_entity_poly.entity_id
_entity_poly.type
_entity_poly.pdbx_seq_one_letter_code
_entity_poly.pdbx_strand_id
1 'polypeptide(L)'
;MSSMFSFGTSDAEGSASEILSVQAAMIDTMDAIGQSVDKLRPDWVSSESDQYQEIISKWQEGAAGIRDILKDVSETLTAIKDGNTELRKGIDELLQQIT
;
A
#
# COMPACT_ATOMS: atom_id res chain seq x y z
N MET A 1 12.63 28.59 12.13
CA MET A 1 11.76 27.50 12.62
C MET A 1 10.82 26.99 11.52
N SER A 2 10.09 27.85 10.80
CA SER A 2 9.23 27.44 9.65
C SER A 2 9.94 26.57 8.60
N SER A 3 11.20 26.85 8.26
CA SER A 3 11.98 26.06 7.28
C SER A 3 12.36 24.65 7.73
N MET A 4 12.46 24.40 9.04
CA MET A 4 12.85 23.09 9.58
C MET A 4 11.65 22.13 9.59
N PHE A 5 10.45 22.66 9.84
CA PHE A 5 9.22 21.90 9.72
C PHE A 5 8.83 21.66 8.25
N SER A 6 9.07 22.61 7.33
CA SER A 6 8.72 22.42 5.91
C SER A 6 9.59 21.38 5.19
N PHE A 7 10.89 21.29 5.50
CA PHE A 7 11.79 20.31 4.87
C PHE A 7 11.44 18.86 5.25
N GLY A 8 11.18 18.57 6.53
CA GLY A 8 10.75 17.22 6.95
C GLY A 8 9.36 16.81 6.44
N THR A 9 8.57 17.76 5.92
CA THR A 9 7.23 17.52 5.38
C THR A 9 7.28 16.97 3.97
N SER A 10 8.01 17.66 3.08
CA SER A 10 8.06 17.34 1.66
C SER A 10 8.62 15.93 1.44
N ASP A 11 9.62 15.56 2.22
CA ASP A 11 10.27 14.25 2.08
C ASP A 11 9.36 13.12 2.60
N ALA A 12 8.63 13.34 3.69
CA ALA A 12 7.71 12.36 4.25
C ALA A 12 6.44 12.18 3.39
N GLU A 13 5.86 13.28 2.88
CA GLU A 13 4.73 13.24 1.96
C GLU A 13 5.12 12.64 0.60
N GLY A 14 6.32 12.98 0.11
CA GLY A 14 6.90 12.37 -1.09
C GLY A 14 7.10 10.86 -0.92
N SER A 15 7.74 10.45 0.17
CA SER A 15 7.96 9.02 0.48
C SER A 15 6.64 8.26 0.62
N ALA A 16 5.64 8.82 1.29
CA ALA A 16 4.32 8.19 1.42
C ALA A 16 3.64 8.03 0.06
N SER A 17 3.71 9.06 -0.79
CA SER A 17 3.17 9.01 -2.15
C SER A 17 3.86 7.94 -3.00
N GLU A 18 5.18 7.81 -2.91
CA GLU A 18 5.94 6.78 -3.61
C GLU A 18 5.56 5.38 -3.14
N ILE A 19 5.44 5.17 -1.81
CA ILE A 19 5.02 3.88 -1.25
C ILE A 19 3.62 3.50 -1.75
N LEU A 20 2.66 4.43 -1.74
CA LEU A 20 1.31 4.19 -2.25
C LEU A 20 1.29 3.85 -3.74
N SER A 21 2.16 4.49 -4.53
CA SER A 21 2.32 4.18 -5.96
C SER A 21 2.87 2.75 -6.17
N VAL A 22 3.90 2.38 -5.43
CA VAL A 22 4.48 1.02 -5.48
C VAL A 22 3.44 -0.01 -5.01
N GLN A 23 2.64 0.30 -3.99
CA GLN A 23 1.51 -0.52 -3.55
C GLN A 23 0.49 -0.77 -4.65
N ALA A 24 0.09 0.26 -5.39
CA ALA A 24 -0.83 0.12 -6.51
C ALA A 24 -0.25 -0.82 -7.59
N ALA A 25 1.02 -0.62 -7.95
CA ALA A 25 1.70 -1.47 -8.93
C ALA A 25 1.80 -2.96 -8.48
N MET A 26 2.00 -3.20 -7.18
CA MET A 26 1.98 -4.56 -6.63
C MET A 26 0.59 -5.20 -6.73
N ILE A 27 -0.48 -4.45 -6.43
CA ILE A 27 -1.87 -4.93 -6.58
C ILE A 27 -2.16 -5.28 -8.05
N ASP A 28 -1.82 -4.38 -8.97
CA ASP A 28 -2.02 -4.60 -10.41
C ASP A 28 -1.27 -5.84 -10.91
N THR A 29 -0.04 -6.05 -10.42
CA THR A 29 0.76 -7.23 -10.77
C THR A 29 0.11 -8.51 -10.25
N MET A 30 -0.42 -8.51 -9.01
CA MET A 30 -1.15 -9.65 -8.47
C MET A 30 -2.41 -9.95 -9.30
N ASP A 31 -3.19 -8.93 -9.65
CA ASP A 31 -4.37 -9.12 -10.49
C ASP A 31 -4.02 -9.68 -11.87
N ALA A 32 -2.94 -9.21 -12.48
CA ALA A 32 -2.46 -9.72 -13.76
C ALA A 32 -2.02 -11.19 -13.70
N ILE A 33 -1.38 -11.61 -12.61
CA ILE A 33 -1.03 -13.02 -12.39
C ILE A 33 -2.30 -13.86 -12.25
N GLY A 34 -3.27 -13.43 -11.44
CA GLY A 34 -4.55 -14.13 -11.27
C GLY A 34 -5.29 -14.32 -12.59
N GLN A 35 -5.38 -13.27 -13.41
CA GLN A 35 -5.98 -13.36 -14.75
C GLN A 35 -5.22 -14.30 -15.69
N SER A 36 -3.89 -14.32 -15.61
CA SER A 36 -3.07 -15.21 -16.44
C SER A 36 -3.28 -16.67 -16.04
N VAL A 37 -3.38 -16.94 -14.74
CA VAL A 37 -3.71 -18.25 -14.19
C VAL A 37 -5.10 -18.70 -14.63
N ASP A 38 -6.12 -17.85 -14.54
CA ASP A 38 -7.48 -18.19 -14.97
C ASP A 38 -7.56 -18.51 -16.47
N LYS A 39 -6.74 -17.84 -17.29
CA LYS A 39 -6.63 -18.14 -18.73
C LYS A 39 -5.98 -19.49 -19.02
N LEU A 40 -5.05 -19.93 -18.18
CA LEU A 40 -4.35 -21.22 -18.34
C LEU A 40 -5.19 -22.40 -17.81
N ARG A 41 -6.10 -22.14 -16.86
CA ARG A 41 -6.93 -23.16 -16.20
C ARG A 41 -7.65 -24.15 -17.14
N PRO A 42 -8.21 -23.73 -18.30
CA PRO A 42 -8.87 -24.65 -19.23
C PRO A 42 -7.94 -25.69 -19.88
N ASP A 43 -6.63 -25.41 -19.95
CA ASP A 43 -5.65 -26.27 -20.62
C ASP A 43 -5.05 -27.33 -19.66
N TRP A 44 -5.47 -27.35 -18.40
CA TRP A 44 -4.91 -28.23 -17.38
C TRP A 44 -5.43 -29.66 -17.50
N VAL A 45 -4.50 -30.60 -17.70
CA VAL A 45 -4.81 -32.01 -17.95
C VAL A 45 -4.84 -32.82 -16.65
N SER A 46 -5.74 -33.81 -16.60
CA SER A 46 -6.24 -34.52 -15.41
C SER A 46 -5.23 -34.90 -14.31
N SER A 47 -4.01 -35.33 -14.62
CA SER A 47 -3.05 -35.75 -13.58
C SER A 47 -2.28 -34.61 -12.93
N GLU A 48 -2.19 -33.46 -13.61
CA GLU A 48 -1.46 -32.28 -13.15
C GLU A 48 -2.42 -31.18 -12.65
N SER A 49 -3.69 -31.24 -13.07
CA SER A 49 -4.76 -30.32 -12.67
C SER A 49 -4.86 -30.14 -11.15
N ASP A 50 -4.78 -31.21 -10.37
CA ASP A 50 -4.91 -31.12 -8.90
C ASP A 50 -3.74 -30.33 -8.28
N GLN A 51 -2.51 -30.55 -8.77
CA GLN A 51 -1.34 -29.80 -8.33
C GLN A 51 -1.46 -28.33 -8.73
N TYR A 52 -1.92 -28.06 -9.94
CA TYR A 52 -2.11 -26.69 -10.40
C TYR A 52 -3.18 -25.97 -9.59
N GLN A 53 -4.30 -26.62 -9.26
CA GLN A 53 -5.32 -26.03 -8.40
C GLN A 53 -4.81 -25.76 -6.98
N GLU A 54 -3.99 -26.65 -6.41
CA GLU A 54 -3.34 -26.39 -5.11
C GLU A 54 -2.42 -25.16 -5.17
N ILE A 55 -1.65 -25.02 -6.25
CA ILE A 55 -0.77 -23.86 -6.47
C ILE A 55 -1.59 -22.57 -6.59
N ILE A 56 -2.73 -22.59 -7.31
CA ILE A 56 -3.63 -21.42 -7.38
C ILE A 56 -4.12 -21.06 -5.98
N SER A 57 -4.63 -22.02 -5.21
CA SER A 57 -5.19 -21.75 -3.89
C SER A 57 -4.16 -21.04 -3.00
N LYS A 58 -2.93 -21.58 -2.95
CA LYS A 58 -1.84 -20.98 -2.19
C LYS A 58 -1.46 -19.59 -2.71
N TRP A 59 -1.47 -19.40 -4.03
CA TRP A 59 -1.22 -18.08 -4.61
C TRP A 59 -2.30 -17.07 -4.23
N GLN A 60 -3.59 -17.47 -4.29
CA GLN A 60 -4.72 -16.61 -3.92
C GLN A 60 -4.68 -16.25 -2.43
N GLU A 61 -4.40 -17.20 -1.56
CA GLU A 61 -4.20 -16.99 -0.12
C GLU A 61 -3.04 -16.02 0.15
N GLY A 62 -1.89 -16.24 -0.49
CA GLY A 62 -0.73 -15.36 -0.37
C GLY A 62 -1.01 -13.94 -0.90
N ALA A 63 -1.67 -13.83 -2.05
CA ALA A 63 -2.05 -12.55 -2.63
C ALA A 63 -3.06 -11.79 -1.75
N ALA A 64 -4.01 -12.49 -1.11
CA ALA A 64 -4.92 -11.89 -0.13
C ALA A 64 -4.14 -11.34 1.08
N GLY A 65 -3.23 -12.12 1.66
CA GLY A 65 -2.40 -11.67 2.78
C GLY A 65 -1.51 -10.47 2.43
N ILE A 66 -0.94 -10.42 1.22
CA ILE A 66 -0.18 -9.25 0.75
C ILE A 66 -1.10 -8.03 0.62
N ARG A 67 -2.31 -8.18 0.06
CA ARG A 67 -3.27 -7.07 -0.04
C ARG A 67 -3.63 -6.50 1.33
N ASP A 68 -3.82 -7.35 2.34
CA ASP A 68 -4.12 -6.91 3.70
C ASP A 68 -2.94 -6.11 4.30
N ILE A 69 -1.72 -6.61 4.18
CA ILE A 69 -0.52 -5.88 4.64
C ILE A 69 -0.40 -4.52 3.94
N LEU A 70 -0.61 -4.48 2.62
CA LEU A 70 -0.55 -3.23 1.86
C LEU A 70 -1.64 -2.26 2.30
N LYS A 71 -2.84 -2.73 2.60
CA LYS A 71 -3.91 -1.92 3.16
C LYS A 71 -3.50 -1.31 4.50
N ASP A 72 -2.95 -2.11 5.42
CA ASP A 72 -2.49 -1.63 6.73
C ASP A 72 -1.39 -0.56 6.60
N VAL A 73 -0.47 -0.73 5.65
CA VAL A 73 0.58 0.26 5.35
C VAL A 73 -0.04 1.57 4.84
N SER A 74 -0.97 1.51 3.90
CA SER A 74 -1.67 2.69 3.37
C SER A 74 -2.44 3.45 4.46
N GLU A 75 -3.16 2.73 5.31
CA GLU A 75 -3.92 3.30 6.43
C GLU A 75 -2.98 3.98 7.44
N THR A 76 -1.85 3.32 7.77
CA THR A 76 -0.83 3.87 8.68
C THR A 76 -0.20 5.14 8.12
N LEU A 77 0.18 5.15 6.83
CA LEU A 77 0.76 6.32 6.18
C LEU A 77 -0.22 7.50 6.16
N THR A 78 -1.49 7.22 5.89
CA THR A 78 -2.56 8.22 5.92
C THR A 78 -2.76 8.81 7.32
N ALA A 79 -2.84 7.95 8.34
CA ALA A 79 -2.98 8.38 9.72
C ALA A 79 -1.80 9.23 10.20
N ILE A 80 -0.57 8.87 9.83
CA ILE A 80 0.63 9.67 10.16
C ILE A 80 0.58 11.03 9.47
N LYS A 81 0.15 11.10 8.21
CA LYS A 81 0.00 12.36 7.48
C LYS A 81 -1.02 13.27 8.16
N ASP A 82 -2.17 12.73 8.54
CA ASP A 82 -3.24 13.49 9.19
C ASP A 82 -2.79 14.00 10.57
N GLY A 83 -2.20 13.12 11.39
CA GLY A 83 -1.66 13.50 12.70
C GLY A 83 -0.56 14.56 12.61
N ASN A 84 0.32 14.49 11.60
CA ASN A 84 1.33 15.53 11.36
C ASN A 84 0.70 16.87 10.95
N THR A 85 -0.39 16.84 10.18
CA THR A 85 -1.13 18.04 9.78
C THR A 85 -1.79 18.71 10.98
N GLU A 86 -2.45 17.92 11.84
CA GLU A 86 -3.06 18.43 13.08
C GLU A 86 -2.02 19.00 14.05
N LEU A 87 -0.91 18.30 14.26
CA LEU A 87 0.18 18.76 15.11
C LEU A 87 0.70 20.13 14.66
N ARG A 88 0.89 20.32 13.36
CA ARG A 88 1.33 21.61 12.81
C ARG A 88 0.31 22.71 13.02
N LYS A 89 -0.96 22.44 12.77
CA LYS A 89 -2.02 23.41 13.01
C LYS A 89 -2.02 23.87 14.48
N GLY A 90 -1.88 22.93 15.41
CA GLY A 90 -1.77 23.26 16.84
C GLY A 90 -0.52 24.08 17.17
N ILE A 91 0.62 23.79 16.56
CA ILE A 91 1.85 24.59 16.72
C ILE A 91 1.65 26.01 16.18
N ASP A 92 1.05 26.17 14.99
CA ASP A 92 0.82 27.48 14.37
C ASP A 92 -0.16 28.32 15.20
N GLU A 93 -1.23 27.71 15.72
CA GLU A 93 -2.17 28.37 16.65
C GLU A 93 -1.48 28.83 17.94
N LEU A 94 -0.60 28.00 18.52
CA LEU A 94 0.18 28.39 19.69
C LEU A 94 1.12 29.55 19.37
N LEU A 95 1.84 29.50 18.25
CA LEU A 95 2.75 30.58 17.84
C LEU A 95 2.02 31.91 17.63
N GLN A 96 0.80 31.89 17.08
CA GLN A 96 -0.03 33.09 16.93
C GLN A 96 -0.50 33.68 18.27
N GLN A 97 -0.59 32.89 19.35
CA GLN A 97 -1.00 33.39 20.66
C GLN A 97 0.13 34.09 21.43
N ILE A 98 1.39 33.82 21.08
CA ILE A 98 2.59 34.36 21.74
C ILE A 98 3.29 35.46 20.93
N THR A 99 2.78 35.78 19.73
CA THR A 99 3.30 36.82 18.84
C THR A 99 2.27 37.94 18.70
#